data_AF-A0A6J0Y977-F1
#
_entry.id   AF-A0A6J0Y977-F1
#
_cell.length_a   1.000
_cell.length_b   1.000
_cell.length_c   1.000
_cell.angle_alpha   90.00
_cell.angle_beta   90.00
_cell.angle_gamma   90.00
#
_symmetry.space_group_name_H-M   'P 1'
#
loop_
_entity.id
_entity.type
_entity.pdbx_description
1 polymer ?
#
loop_
_entity_poly.entity_id
_entity_poly.type
_entity_poly.pdbx_seq_one_letter_code
_entity_poly.pdbx_strand_id
1 'polypeptide(L)'
;MWACGVILYILLVGYPPFWDEDQHRLYQQIKAGAYDFPSPEWDTVTPEAKDLINKMLTINPAKRITASEALKHPWICQRSTVASMMHRQETVDCLKKFNARRKLKGAILTTMLATRNFSAAKSLLKKPDGVKEPQTTVIHNPDGNKESTESSNTTIEDEDVKARKQEIIKVTEQLIEAINNGDFEAYTKICDPGLTAFEPEALGNLVEGMDFHRFYFENALSKSNKPIHTIILNPHVHLVGDDAACIAYIRLTQYMDGSGMPKTMQSEETRVWHRRDGKWQNVHFHRSGSPTVPIK
;
A
#
# COMPACT_ATOMS: atom_id res chain seq x y z
N MET A 1 -1.71 7.67 -24.18
CA MET A 1 -2.43 6.71 -25.05
C MET A 1 -2.56 5.33 -24.44
N TRP A 2 -1.48 4.60 -24.11
CA TRP A 2 -1.60 3.28 -23.44
C TRP A 2 -2.48 3.33 -22.18
N ALA A 3 -2.17 4.25 -21.25
CA ALA A 3 -2.97 4.46 -20.05
C ALA A 3 -4.43 4.79 -20.36
N CYS A 4 -4.71 5.53 -21.44
CA CYS A 4 -6.07 5.83 -21.87
C CYS A 4 -6.82 4.57 -22.32
N GLY A 5 -6.14 3.62 -22.98
CA GLY A 5 -6.72 2.33 -23.33
C GLY A 5 -7.09 1.50 -22.10
N VAL A 6 -6.21 1.47 -21.09
CA VAL A 6 -6.48 0.83 -19.80
C VAL A 6 -7.68 1.47 -19.10
N ILE A 7 -7.74 2.81 -19.06
CA ILE A 7 -8.86 3.54 -18.46
C ILE A 7 -10.16 3.28 -19.22
N LEU A 8 -10.12 3.32 -20.56
CA LEU A 8 -11.30 3.07 -21.39
C LEU A 8 -11.86 1.66 -21.18
N TYR A 9 -10.99 0.65 -21.10
CA TYR A 9 -11.39 -0.72 -20.76
C TYR A 9 -12.14 -0.76 -19.42
N ILE A 10 -11.57 -0.16 -18.37
CA ILE A 10 -12.20 -0.10 -17.03
C ILE A 10 -13.53 0.65 -17.08
N LEU A 11 -13.64 1.74 -17.85
CA LEU A 11 -14.88 2.51 -17.95
C LEU A 11 -16.03 1.72 -18.60
N LEU A 12 -15.72 0.72 -19.45
CA LEU A 12 -16.72 -0.08 -20.14
C LEU A 12 -17.22 -1.28 -19.33
N VAL A 13 -16.34 -1.94 -18.57
CA VAL A 13 -16.68 -3.20 -17.87
C VAL A 13 -16.34 -3.22 -16.37
N GLY A 14 -15.63 -2.22 -15.86
CA GLY A 14 -15.41 -2.03 -14.42
C GLY A 14 -14.24 -2.79 -13.80
N TYR A 15 -13.45 -3.53 -14.59
CA TYR A 15 -12.23 -4.21 -14.16
C TYR A 15 -11.06 -3.94 -15.12
N PRO A 16 -9.79 -4.06 -14.67
CA PRO A 16 -8.62 -3.73 -15.50
C PRO A 16 -8.31 -4.83 -16.54
N PRO A 17 -7.72 -4.47 -17.71
CA PRO A 17 -7.30 -5.43 -18.73
C PRO A 17 -6.08 -6.28 -18.34
N PHE A 18 -5.30 -5.82 -17.37
CA PHE A 18 -4.12 -6.53 -16.86
C PHE A 18 -4.24 -6.61 -15.34
N TRP A 19 -4.16 -7.83 -14.81
CA TRP A 19 -4.20 -8.05 -13.38
C TRP A 19 -3.51 -9.36 -13.03
N ASP A 20 -2.64 -9.30 -12.02
CA ASP A 20 -2.05 -10.45 -11.38
C ASP A 20 -1.72 -10.04 -9.93
N GLU A 21 -1.68 -11.01 -9.02
CA GLU A 21 -1.22 -10.77 -7.65
C GLU A 21 0.30 -10.62 -7.61
N ASP A 22 1.00 -11.36 -8.47
CA ASP A 22 2.44 -11.28 -8.65
C ASP A 22 2.78 -10.14 -9.61
N GLN A 23 3.53 -9.15 -9.12
CA GLN A 23 3.93 -8.01 -9.94
C GLN A 23 4.75 -8.39 -11.16
N HIS A 24 5.62 -9.40 -11.07
CA HIS A 24 6.44 -9.85 -12.19
C HIS A 24 5.54 -10.42 -13.31
N ARG A 25 4.55 -11.24 -12.95
CA ARG A 25 3.57 -11.77 -13.90
C ARG A 25 2.71 -10.67 -14.50
N LEU A 26 2.24 -9.72 -13.69
CA LEU A 26 1.52 -8.54 -14.17
C LEU A 26 2.34 -7.77 -15.22
N TYR A 27 3.63 -7.51 -14.95
CA TYR A 27 4.49 -6.84 -15.91
C TYR A 27 4.76 -7.69 -17.17
N GLN A 28 4.77 -9.02 -17.07
CA GLN A 28 4.84 -9.90 -18.24
C GLN A 28 3.58 -9.78 -19.11
N GLN A 29 2.38 -9.80 -18.51
CA GLN A 29 1.11 -9.60 -19.24
C GLN A 29 1.10 -8.24 -19.97
N ILE A 30 1.50 -7.16 -19.28
CA ILE A 30 1.57 -5.81 -19.86
C ILE A 30 2.55 -5.76 -21.04
N LYS A 31 3.74 -6.35 -20.90
CA LYS A 31 4.76 -6.39 -21.97
C LYS A 31 4.33 -7.25 -23.17
N ALA A 32 3.57 -8.30 -22.92
CA ALA A 32 3.01 -9.15 -23.97
C ALA A 32 1.78 -8.54 -24.64
N GLY A 33 1.11 -7.58 -23.98
CA GLY A 33 -0.19 -7.07 -24.43
C GLY A 33 -1.28 -8.14 -24.30
N ALA A 34 -1.13 -9.03 -23.31
CA ALA A 34 -2.07 -10.11 -23.06
C ALA A 34 -3.28 -9.59 -22.28
N TYR A 35 -4.32 -9.19 -23.02
CA TYR A 35 -5.65 -8.87 -22.52
C TYR A 35 -6.68 -9.42 -23.50
N ASP A 36 -7.91 -9.61 -23.04
CA ASP A 36 -9.01 -10.15 -23.82
C ASP A 36 -10.32 -9.39 -23.56
N PHE A 37 -11.39 -9.80 -24.23
CA PHE A 37 -12.73 -9.25 -24.10
C PHE A 37 -13.69 -10.37 -23.72
N PRO A 38 -13.66 -10.85 -22.46
CA PRO A 38 -14.39 -12.05 -22.05
C PRO A 38 -15.91 -11.83 -22.04
N SER A 39 -16.63 -12.90 -22.36
CA SER A 39 -18.09 -12.96 -22.23
C SER A 39 -18.48 -13.21 -20.76
N PRO A 40 -19.66 -12.74 -20.31
CA PRO A 40 -20.70 -12.06 -21.11
C PRO A 40 -20.56 -10.52 -21.20
N GLU A 41 -19.72 -9.90 -20.37
CA GLU A 41 -19.71 -8.45 -20.17
C GLU A 41 -19.36 -7.69 -21.46
N TRP A 42 -18.47 -8.27 -22.28
CA TRP A 42 -18.03 -7.69 -23.54
C TRP A 42 -18.93 -8.00 -24.74
N ASP A 43 -19.91 -8.91 -24.62
CA ASP A 43 -20.77 -9.31 -25.75
C ASP A 43 -21.64 -8.13 -26.20
N THR A 44 -22.04 -7.29 -25.24
CA THR A 44 -22.87 -6.11 -25.49
C THR A 44 -22.07 -4.87 -25.87
N VAL A 45 -20.72 -4.92 -25.78
CA VAL A 45 -19.83 -3.80 -26.08
C VAL A 45 -19.58 -3.72 -27.59
N THR A 46 -19.75 -2.53 -28.16
CA THR A 46 -19.70 -2.37 -29.62
C THR A 46 -18.31 -2.70 -30.17
N PRO A 47 -18.22 -3.23 -31.40
CA PRO A 47 -16.94 -3.55 -32.04
C PRO A 47 -16.00 -2.34 -32.11
N GLU A 48 -16.52 -1.13 -32.28
CA GLU A 48 -15.72 0.09 -32.40
C GLU A 48 -15.12 0.53 -31.08
N ALA A 49 -15.73 0.20 -29.94
CA ALA A 49 -15.12 0.38 -28.63
C ALA A 49 -13.90 -0.55 -28.46
N LYS A 50 -14.07 -1.83 -28.82
CA LYS A 50 -13.00 -2.84 -28.78
C LYS A 50 -11.86 -2.47 -29.72
N ASP A 51 -12.17 -2.01 -30.92
CA ASP A 51 -11.18 -1.54 -31.91
C ASP A 51 -10.38 -0.33 -31.40
N LEU A 52 -11.04 0.65 -30.78
CA LEU A 52 -10.34 1.78 -30.17
C LEU A 52 -9.41 1.34 -29.04
N ILE A 53 -9.85 0.42 -28.18
CA ILE A 53 -9.00 -0.17 -27.12
C ILE A 53 -7.79 -0.87 -27.73
N ASN A 54 -8.00 -1.70 -28.76
CA ASN A 54 -6.91 -2.40 -29.45
C ASN A 54 -5.86 -1.43 -29.98
N LYS A 55 -6.30 -0.33 -30.62
CA LYS A 55 -5.42 0.72 -31.14
C LYS A 55 -4.67 1.50 -30.05
N MET A 56 -5.26 1.67 -28.87
CA MET A 56 -4.62 2.31 -27.71
C MET A 56 -3.64 1.39 -26.97
N LEU A 57 -3.96 0.11 -26.88
CA LEU A 57 -3.16 -0.94 -26.23
C LEU A 57 -2.20 -1.65 -27.18
N THR A 58 -1.85 -1.02 -28.31
CA THR A 58 -0.78 -1.48 -29.19
C THR A 58 0.57 -1.43 -28.47
N ILE A 59 1.27 -2.57 -28.45
CA ILE A 59 2.58 -2.71 -27.77
C ILE A 59 3.64 -1.80 -28.38
N ASN A 60 3.80 -1.85 -29.70
CA ASN A 60 4.75 -0.98 -30.39
C ASN A 60 4.27 0.49 -30.33
N PRO A 61 4.98 1.39 -29.63
CA PRO A 61 4.56 2.78 -29.47
C PRO A 61 4.50 3.54 -30.80
N ALA A 62 5.31 3.18 -31.80
CA ALA A 62 5.30 3.80 -33.12
C ALA A 62 4.06 3.43 -33.96
N LYS A 63 3.38 2.33 -33.60
CA LYS A 63 2.11 1.89 -34.23
C LYS A 63 0.88 2.22 -33.39
N ARG A 64 1.08 2.79 -32.19
CA ARG A 64 0.00 3.10 -31.27
C ARG A 64 -0.71 4.37 -31.73
N ILE A 65 -2.03 4.35 -31.70
CA ILE A 65 -2.84 5.50 -32.08
C ILE A 65 -2.45 6.73 -31.25
N THR A 66 -2.34 7.87 -31.92
CA THR A 66 -2.11 9.17 -31.28
C THR A 66 -3.41 9.73 -30.69
N ALA A 67 -3.31 10.73 -29.82
CA ALA A 67 -4.49 11.39 -29.26
C ALA A 67 -5.37 12.03 -30.35
N SER A 68 -4.74 12.69 -31.33
CA SER A 68 -5.44 13.35 -32.44
C SER A 68 -6.18 12.36 -33.34
N GLU A 69 -5.61 11.18 -33.57
CA GLU A 69 -6.27 10.11 -34.32
C GLU A 69 -7.41 9.48 -33.51
N ALA A 70 -7.20 9.27 -32.20
CA ALA A 70 -8.23 8.72 -31.32
C ALA A 70 -9.49 9.61 -31.27
N LEU A 71 -9.32 10.94 -31.20
CA LEU A 71 -10.46 11.88 -31.24
C LEU A 71 -11.26 11.82 -32.55
N LYS A 72 -10.64 11.37 -33.65
CA LYS A 72 -11.29 11.16 -34.94
C LYS A 72 -11.88 9.76 -35.10
N HIS A 73 -11.68 8.87 -34.13
CA HIS A 73 -12.19 7.51 -34.19
C HIS A 73 -13.73 7.50 -34.17
N PRO A 74 -14.41 6.67 -34.98
CA PRO A 74 -15.89 6.66 -35.07
C PRO A 74 -16.59 6.52 -33.72
N TRP A 75 -16.05 5.69 -32.83
CA TRP A 75 -16.60 5.52 -31.49
C TRP A 75 -16.66 6.81 -30.65
N ILE A 76 -15.74 7.76 -30.90
CA ILE A 76 -15.71 9.08 -30.24
C ILE A 76 -16.46 10.12 -31.07
N CYS A 77 -16.13 10.29 -32.36
CA CYS A 77 -16.64 11.40 -33.17
C CYS A 77 -18.06 11.17 -33.71
N GLN A 78 -18.52 9.91 -33.78
CA GLN A 78 -19.86 9.51 -34.24
C GLN A 78 -20.63 8.81 -33.11
N ARG A 79 -20.46 9.29 -31.88
CA ARG A 79 -21.00 8.66 -30.67
C ARG A 79 -22.50 8.36 -30.75
N SER A 80 -23.30 9.26 -31.34
CA SER A 80 -24.76 9.12 -31.44
C SER A 80 -25.23 7.93 -32.29
N THR A 81 -24.40 7.45 -33.22
CA THR A 81 -24.74 6.35 -34.13
C THR A 81 -23.95 5.07 -33.83
N VAL A 82 -22.75 5.19 -33.28
CA VAL A 82 -21.80 4.07 -33.11
C VAL A 82 -21.74 3.56 -31.67
N ALA A 83 -21.95 4.41 -30.66
CA ALA A 83 -21.88 3.97 -29.27
C ALA A 83 -23.23 3.42 -28.81
N SER A 84 -23.20 2.28 -28.11
CA SER A 84 -24.41 1.71 -27.48
C SER A 84 -24.95 2.64 -26.39
N MET A 85 -26.27 2.86 -26.40
CA MET A 85 -27.01 3.62 -25.37
C MET A 85 -27.54 2.74 -24.23
N MET A 86 -27.20 1.44 -24.24
CA MET A 86 -27.70 0.49 -23.25
C MET A 86 -27.08 0.78 -21.88
N HIS A 87 -27.93 0.86 -20.85
CA HIS A 87 -27.47 0.93 -19.46
C HIS A 87 -26.83 -0.40 -19.06
N ARG A 88 -25.62 -0.37 -18.51
CA ARG A 88 -24.89 -1.56 -18.05
C ARG A 88 -24.76 -1.54 -16.53
N GLN A 89 -25.73 -2.13 -15.84
CA GLN A 89 -25.78 -2.15 -14.38
C GLN A 89 -24.60 -2.94 -13.78
N GLU A 90 -24.23 -4.07 -14.38
CA GLU A 90 -23.08 -4.89 -13.94
C GLU A 90 -21.76 -4.11 -13.98
N THR A 91 -21.52 -3.34 -15.05
CA THR A 91 -20.37 -2.41 -15.14
C THR A 91 -20.36 -1.44 -13.97
N VAL A 92 -21.51 -0.85 -13.61
CA VAL A 92 -21.62 0.09 -12.49
C VAL A 92 -21.26 -0.59 -11.17
N ASP A 93 -21.72 -1.82 -10.93
CA ASP A 93 -21.45 -2.53 -9.68
C ASP A 93 -19.99 -3.02 -9.58
N CYS A 94 -19.41 -3.49 -10.70
CA CYS A 94 -17.97 -3.75 -10.81
C CYS A 94 -17.15 -2.49 -10.57
N LEU A 95 -17.54 -1.35 -11.16
CA LEU A 95 -16.89 -0.06 -10.91
C LEU A 95 -16.97 0.36 -9.45
N LYS A 96 -18.08 0.10 -8.74
CA LYS A 96 -18.18 0.36 -7.29
C LYS A 96 -17.17 -0.48 -6.52
N LYS A 97 -17.10 -1.80 -6.78
CA LYS A 97 -16.13 -2.71 -6.14
C LYS A 97 -14.68 -2.31 -6.46
N PHE A 98 -14.39 -2.02 -7.72
CA PHE A 98 -13.08 -1.54 -8.17
C PHE A 98 -12.72 -0.22 -7.50
N ASN A 99 -13.64 0.74 -7.45
CA ASN A 99 -13.42 2.01 -6.77
C ASN A 99 -13.25 1.83 -5.26
N ALA A 100 -13.96 0.90 -4.61
CA ALA A 100 -13.76 0.58 -3.19
C ALA A 100 -12.37 -0.03 -2.96
N ARG A 101 -11.97 -1.03 -3.74
CA ARG A 101 -10.64 -1.67 -3.67
C ARG A 101 -9.52 -0.67 -3.98
N ARG A 102 -9.69 0.17 -5.00
CA ARG A 102 -8.75 1.23 -5.39
C ARG A 102 -8.72 2.36 -4.37
N LYS A 103 -9.86 2.78 -3.81
CA LYS A 103 -9.89 3.79 -2.73
C LYS A 103 -9.26 3.23 -1.48
N LEU A 104 -9.42 1.95 -1.16
CA LEU A 104 -8.74 1.32 -0.03
C LEU A 104 -7.22 1.26 -0.26
N LYS A 105 -6.76 0.70 -1.39
CA LYS A 105 -5.33 0.67 -1.77
C LYS A 105 -4.73 2.07 -1.93
N GLY A 106 -5.50 2.99 -2.50
CA GLY A 106 -5.11 4.37 -2.78
C GLY A 106 -5.16 5.25 -1.54
N ALA A 107 -6.08 5.03 -0.61
CA ALA A 107 -6.10 5.67 0.71
C ALA A 107 -4.98 5.12 1.59
N ILE A 108 -4.57 3.85 1.43
CA ILE A 108 -3.34 3.35 2.05
C ILE A 108 -2.15 4.15 1.54
N LEU A 109 -1.98 4.23 0.22
CA LEU A 109 -0.90 5.02 -0.39
C LEU A 109 -1.01 6.52 -0.09
N THR A 110 -2.22 7.08 -0.02
CA THR A 110 -2.46 8.49 0.26
C THR A 110 -2.35 8.79 1.74
N THR A 111 -2.69 7.90 2.65
CA THR A 111 -2.35 8.04 4.07
C THR A 111 -0.84 8.07 4.19
N MET A 112 -0.10 7.15 3.56
CA MET A 112 1.37 7.15 3.50
C MET A 112 1.97 8.41 2.81
N LEU A 113 1.23 9.08 1.91
CA LEU A 113 1.69 10.29 1.19
C LEU A 113 1.17 11.61 1.81
N ALA A 114 0.05 11.61 2.52
CA ALA A 114 -0.58 12.80 3.11
C ALA A 114 0.02 13.11 4.48
N THR A 115 0.42 12.10 5.26
CA THR A 115 1.42 12.26 6.32
C THR A 115 2.71 12.86 5.78
N ARG A 116 3.15 12.46 4.57
CA ARG A 116 4.29 13.07 3.88
C ARG A 116 4.07 14.56 3.53
N ASN A 117 2.87 14.93 3.08
CA ASN A 117 2.52 16.31 2.71
C ASN A 117 2.13 17.21 3.90
N PHE A 118 1.62 16.69 5.01
CA PHE A 118 1.38 17.49 6.23
C PHE A 118 2.70 17.93 6.86
N SER A 119 3.72 17.09 6.77
CA SER A 119 5.12 17.45 7.06
C SER A 119 5.66 18.53 6.11
N ALA A 120 5.21 18.56 4.85
CA ALA A 120 5.56 19.61 3.88
C ALA A 120 4.74 20.91 4.01
N ALA A 121 3.50 20.88 4.51
CA ALA A 121 2.66 22.08 4.67
C ALA A 121 3.15 23.01 5.80
N LYS A 122 3.81 22.46 6.83
CA LYS A 122 4.57 23.26 7.81
C LYS A 122 5.83 23.92 7.21
N SER A 123 6.29 23.47 6.04
CA SER A 123 7.47 24.00 5.33
C SER A 123 7.17 25.16 4.37
N LEU A 124 5.91 25.62 4.23
CA LEU A 124 5.54 26.67 3.27
C LEU A 124 5.96 28.11 3.67
N LEU A 125 6.81 28.27 4.69
CA LEU A 125 7.48 29.52 5.05
C LEU A 125 9.01 29.45 4.75
N LYS A 126 9.42 29.03 3.55
CA LYS A 126 10.62 29.49 2.80
C LYS A 126 10.97 28.53 1.63
N LYS A 127 11.44 29.11 0.50
CA LYS A 127 12.07 28.46 -0.67
C LYS A 127 13.48 29.04 -0.86
N PRO A 128 14.35 28.49 -1.75
CA PRO A 128 14.51 27.13 -2.31
C PRO A 128 15.92 26.55 -1.92
N ASP A 129 16.36 25.31 -2.12
CA ASP A 129 16.46 24.45 -3.32
C ASP A 129 16.74 22.98 -2.88
N GLY A 130 16.33 22.02 -3.71
CA GLY A 130 17.09 20.79 -3.97
C GLY A 130 16.95 19.56 -3.04
N VAL A 131 16.38 18.50 -3.64
CA VAL A 131 16.63 17.05 -3.40
C VAL A 131 15.70 16.27 -2.44
N LYS A 132 14.76 15.56 -3.11
CA LYS A 132 14.16 14.22 -2.93
C LYS A 132 13.94 13.62 -1.51
N GLU A 133 12.67 13.28 -1.27
CA GLU A 133 12.07 12.70 -0.06
C GLU A 133 12.48 11.24 0.23
N PRO A 134 12.49 10.81 1.51
CA PRO A 134 12.66 9.41 1.92
C PRO A 134 11.36 8.61 1.69
N GLN A 135 11.51 7.36 1.27
CA GLN A 135 10.45 6.37 1.10
C GLN A 135 10.36 5.48 2.36
N THR A 136 9.24 4.81 2.61
CA THR A 136 9.18 3.58 3.43
C THR A 136 8.86 2.47 2.45
N THR A 137 9.72 1.47 2.35
CA THR A 137 9.54 0.36 1.40
C THR A 137 9.29 -0.91 2.19
N VAL A 138 8.14 -1.53 1.97
CA VAL A 138 7.85 -2.88 2.46
C VAL A 138 8.23 -3.85 1.36
N ILE A 139 9.23 -4.70 1.61
CA ILE A 139 9.67 -5.71 0.67
C ILE A 139 8.98 -7.02 1.07
N HIS A 140 7.95 -7.40 0.30
CA HIS A 140 7.43 -8.77 0.33
C HIS A 140 8.32 -9.62 -0.58
N ASN A 141 9.02 -10.61 0.00
CA ASN A 141 9.61 -11.68 -0.81
C ASN A 141 8.64 -12.86 -0.90
N PRO A 142 8.62 -13.57 -2.04
CA PRO A 142 7.80 -14.76 -2.21
C PRO A 142 8.39 -15.89 -1.38
N ASP A 143 7.56 -16.56 -0.59
CA ASP A 143 7.94 -17.76 0.17
C ASP A 143 8.54 -18.80 -0.79
N GLY A 144 9.84 -18.98 -0.67
CA GLY A 144 10.56 -20.10 -1.25
C GLY A 144 10.45 -21.28 -0.32
N ASN A 145 9.35 -22.04 -0.43
CA ASN A 145 9.39 -23.45 -0.07
C ASN A 145 8.57 -24.27 -1.08
N LYS A 146 9.29 -25.12 -1.81
CA LYS A 146 8.71 -26.12 -2.71
C LYS A 146 8.03 -27.19 -1.85
N GLU A 147 6.71 -27.23 -1.88
CA GLU A 147 5.99 -28.49 -1.85
C GLU A 147 5.01 -28.54 -3.03
N SER A 148 4.97 -29.73 -3.59
CA SER A 148 4.42 -30.16 -4.86
C SER A 148 2.89 -30.14 -4.92
N THR A 149 2.37 -29.83 -6.12
CA THR A 149 1.07 -30.24 -6.69
C THR A 149 -0.10 -30.50 -5.74
N GLU A 150 -1.12 -29.65 -5.76
CA GLU A 150 -2.47 -30.03 -6.20
C GLU A 150 -3.47 -28.85 -6.25
N SER A 151 -4.26 -28.87 -7.33
CA SER A 151 -5.68 -28.47 -7.43
C SER A 151 -6.13 -27.03 -7.12
N SER A 152 -6.72 -26.44 -8.17
CA SER A 152 -7.63 -25.30 -8.15
C SER A 152 -8.77 -25.52 -7.15
N ASN A 153 -8.76 -24.77 -6.03
CA ASN A 153 -9.93 -24.39 -5.21
C ASN A 153 -9.45 -23.48 -4.06
N THR A 154 -9.22 -22.19 -4.30
CA THR A 154 -9.08 -21.21 -3.20
C THR A 154 -10.46 -21.01 -2.59
N THR A 155 -10.67 -21.49 -1.36
CA THR A 155 -11.92 -21.30 -0.62
C THR A 155 -12.04 -19.85 -0.15
N ILE A 156 -13.27 -19.37 0.06
CA ILE A 156 -13.58 -18.01 0.56
C ILE A 156 -12.86 -17.71 1.89
N GLU A 157 -12.62 -18.73 2.70
CA GLU A 157 -11.92 -18.64 3.99
C GLU A 157 -10.46 -18.21 3.85
N ASP A 158 -9.77 -18.61 2.78
CA ASP A 158 -8.35 -18.26 2.57
C ASP A 158 -8.18 -16.79 2.16
N GLU A 159 -9.11 -16.26 1.35
CA GLU A 159 -9.11 -14.84 0.97
C GLU A 159 -9.46 -13.91 2.15
N ASP A 160 -10.37 -14.31 3.04
CA ASP A 160 -10.67 -13.54 4.26
C ASP A 160 -9.48 -13.49 5.22
N VAL A 161 -8.82 -14.63 5.45
CA VAL A 161 -7.61 -14.70 6.27
C VAL A 161 -6.51 -13.80 5.69
N LYS A 162 -6.31 -13.84 4.37
CA LYS A 162 -5.35 -12.97 3.67
C LYS A 162 -5.69 -11.48 3.83
N ALA A 163 -6.96 -11.12 3.71
CA ALA A 163 -7.42 -9.74 3.91
C ALA A 163 -7.17 -9.25 5.35
N ARG A 164 -7.47 -10.09 6.35
CA ARG A 164 -7.20 -9.79 7.77
C ARG A 164 -5.71 -9.65 8.07
N LYS A 165 -4.87 -10.54 7.54
CA LYS A 165 -3.41 -10.39 7.67
C LYS A 165 -2.90 -9.08 7.09
N GLN A 166 -3.43 -8.69 5.92
CA GLN A 166 -3.06 -7.42 5.27
C GLN A 166 -3.52 -6.20 6.09
N GLU A 167 -4.65 -6.29 6.80
CA GLU A 167 -5.11 -5.25 7.72
C GLU A 167 -4.12 -5.05 8.89
N ILE A 168 -3.60 -6.14 9.47
CA ILE A 168 -2.60 -6.09 10.55
C ILE A 168 -1.28 -5.46 10.08
N ILE A 169 -0.81 -5.83 8.89
CA ILE A 169 0.40 -5.22 8.29
C ILE A 169 0.18 -3.71 8.14
N LYS A 170 -0.99 -3.30 7.64
CA LYS A 170 -1.31 -1.89 7.42
C LYS A 170 -1.33 -1.08 8.72
N VAL A 171 -1.99 -1.56 9.77
CA VAL A 171 -2.02 -0.80 11.04
C VAL A 171 -0.62 -0.74 11.68
N THR A 172 0.23 -1.74 11.43
CA THR A 172 1.65 -1.74 11.84
C THR A 172 2.47 -0.69 11.07
N GLU A 173 2.26 -0.55 9.76
CA GLU A 173 2.88 0.51 8.95
C GLU A 173 2.49 1.91 9.46
N GLN A 174 1.21 2.12 9.77
CA GLN A 174 0.70 3.38 10.32
C GLN A 174 1.33 3.72 11.68
N LEU A 175 1.51 2.71 12.54
CA LEU A 175 2.19 2.88 13.82
C LEU A 175 3.65 3.30 13.65
N ILE A 176 4.40 2.61 12.78
CA ILE A 176 5.81 2.92 12.52
C ILE A 176 5.96 4.31 11.92
N GLU A 177 5.04 4.72 11.05
CA GLU A 177 4.99 6.06 10.50
C GLU A 177 4.76 7.14 11.57
N ALA A 178 3.83 6.92 12.51
CA ALA A 178 3.62 7.82 13.64
C ALA A 178 4.91 7.99 14.48
N ILE A 179 5.63 6.89 14.72
CA ILE A 179 6.92 6.91 15.43
C ILE A 179 7.96 7.72 14.64
N ASN A 180 8.13 7.44 13.34
CA ASN A 180 9.12 8.11 12.50
C ASN A 180 8.89 9.62 12.37
N ASN A 181 7.63 10.04 12.39
CA ASN A 181 7.24 11.45 12.32
C ASN A 181 7.25 12.16 13.68
N GLY A 182 7.50 11.43 14.77
CA GLY A 182 7.36 11.98 16.12
C GLY A 182 5.93 12.43 16.44
N ASP A 183 4.92 11.82 15.81
CA ASP A 183 3.51 12.13 16.03
C ASP A 183 2.95 11.33 17.20
N PHE A 184 3.11 11.89 18.40
CA PHE A 184 2.65 11.26 19.63
C PHE A 184 1.12 11.17 19.72
N GLU A 185 0.39 12.09 19.09
CA GLU A 185 -1.07 12.06 19.09
C GLU A 185 -1.59 10.90 18.23
N ALA A 186 -1.01 10.67 17.06
CA ALA A 186 -1.32 9.49 16.25
C ALA A 186 -0.92 8.20 16.96
N TYR A 187 0.27 8.16 17.56
CA TYR A 187 0.76 7.00 18.32
C TYR A 187 -0.21 6.60 19.44
N THR A 188 -0.66 7.56 20.25
CA THR A 188 -1.59 7.30 21.37
C THR A 188 -3.01 6.90 20.92
N LYS A 189 -3.43 7.24 19.70
CA LYS A 189 -4.68 6.73 19.12
C LYS A 189 -4.60 5.27 18.67
N ILE A 190 -3.40 4.83 18.28
CA ILE A 190 -3.15 3.47 17.77
C ILE A 190 -2.82 2.50 18.92
N CYS A 191 -2.21 2.99 20.00
CA CYS A 191 -1.84 2.15 21.13
C CYS A 191 -2.92 2.14 22.23
N ASP A 192 -3.05 1.02 22.93
CA ASP A 192 -3.90 0.91 24.12
C ASP A 192 -3.35 1.78 25.28
N PRO A 193 -4.17 2.50 26.06
CA PRO A 193 -3.69 3.29 27.19
C PRO A 193 -2.84 2.52 28.22
N GLY A 194 -3.07 1.21 28.38
CA GLY A 194 -2.29 0.28 29.18
C GLY A 194 -1.28 -0.54 28.35
N LEU A 195 -0.77 0.01 27.23
CA LEU A 195 0.26 -0.62 26.41
C LEU A 195 1.42 -1.11 27.28
N THR A 196 1.77 -2.38 27.15
CA THR A 196 2.97 -2.92 27.80
C THR A 196 4.12 -3.06 26.81
N ALA A 197 5.36 -2.88 27.24
CA ALA A 197 6.50 -3.00 26.35
C ALA A 197 7.75 -3.62 26.97
N PHE A 198 8.46 -4.38 26.14
CA PHE A 198 9.88 -4.71 26.31
C PHE A 198 10.69 -4.05 25.20
N GLU A 199 11.66 -3.23 25.56
CA GLU A 199 12.56 -2.59 24.60
C GLU A 199 13.93 -2.32 25.22
N PRO A 200 15.00 -2.14 24.42
CA PRO A 200 16.35 -1.90 24.94
C PRO A 200 16.42 -0.75 25.95
N GLU A 201 15.64 0.30 25.70
CA GLU A 201 15.52 1.50 26.53
C GLU A 201 14.97 1.21 27.92
N ALA A 202 14.14 0.18 28.08
CA ALA A 202 13.59 -0.24 29.37
C ALA A 202 14.60 -1.03 30.22
N LEU A 203 15.81 -1.29 29.71
CA LEU A 203 16.90 -1.95 30.41
C LEU A 203 16.49 -3.30 31.03
N GLY A 204 15.71 -4.08 30.30
CA GLY A 204 15.22 -5.40 30.71
C GLY A 204 13.98 -5.38 31.62
N ASN A 205 13.36 -4.22 31.84
CA ASN A 205 12.12 -4.11 32.61
C ASN A 205 10.90 -4.07 31.67
N LEU A 206 9.76 -4.53 32.18
CA LEU A 206 8.46 -4.32 31.54
C LEU A 206 8.00 -2.90 31.86
N VAL A 207 7.68 -2.10 30.84
CA VAL A 207 7.08 -0.77 31.01
C VAL A 207 5.59 -0.82 30.65
N GLU A 208 4.80 0.06 31.27
CA GLU A 208 3.35 0.17 31.04
C GLU A 208 2.95 1.62 30.75
N GLY A 209 1.98 1.77 29.85
CA GLY A 209 1.40 3.04 29.46
C GLY A 209 2.24 3.82 28.46
N MET A 210 1.94 5.12 28.37
CA MET A 210 2.50 5.99 27.31
C MET A 210 3.65 6.88 27.78
N ASP A 211 3.78 7.08 29.09
CA ASP A 211 4.67 8.12 29.62
C ASP A 211 6.15 7.80 29.39
N PHE A 212 6.53 6.52 29.42
CA PHE A 212 7.89 6.09 29.06
C PHE A 212 8.24 6.49 27.62
N HIS A 213 7.36 6.18 26.66
CA HIS A 213 7.56 6.48 25.26
C HIS A 213 7.48 7.99 24.96
N ARG A 214 6.61 8.73 25.65
CA ARG A 214 6.42 10.18 25.51
C ARG A 214 7.74 10.95 25.56
N PHE A 215 8.64 10.55 26.46
CA PHE A 215 9.97 11.14 26.58
C PHE A 215 10.73 11.14 25.24
N TYR A 216 10.71 10.03 24.49
CA TYR A 216 11.39 9.91 23.20
C TYR A 216 10.72 10.75 22.11
N PHE A 217 9.39 10.83 22.11
CA PHE A 217 8.66 11.70 21.18
C PHE A 217 9.00 13.17 21.40
N GLU A 218 9.05 13.63 22.65
CA GLU A 218 9.32 15.03 22.99
C GLU A 218 10.79 15.44 22.84
N ASN A 219 11.72 14.50 22.98
CA ASN A 219 13.15 14.83 23.07
C ASN A 219 14.02 14.31 21.93
N ALA A 220 13.71 13.16 21.33
CA ALA A 220 14.55 12.53 20.31
C ALA A 220 13.90 12.60 18.92
N LEU A 221 12.65 12.17 18.81
CA LEU A 221 11.98 11.99 17.52
C LEU A 221 11.50 13.32 16.94
N SER A 222 10.93 14.22 17.76
CA SER A 222 10.44 15.53 17.29
C SER A 222 11.52 16.53 16.88
N LYS A 223 12.79 16.30 17.24
CA LYS A 223 13.90 17.24 17.00
C LYS A 223 14.82 16.85 15.84
N SER A 224 14.65 15.66 15.26
CA SER A 224 15.47 15.19 14.14
C SER A 224 14.87 15.61 12.79
N ASN A 225 15.43 16.64 12.17
CA ASN A 225 15.08 17.03 10.78
C ASN A 225 15.77 16.15 9.71
N LYS A 226 16.50 15.10 10.11
CA LYS A 226 17.20 14.23 9.16
C LYS A 226 16.25 13.13 8.66
N PRO A 227 16.29 12.80 7.35
CA PRO A 227 15.43 11.78 6.79
C PRO A 227 15.73 10.41 7.42
N ILE A 228 14.68 9.73 7.86
CA ILE A 228 14.72 8.35 8.35
C ILE A 228 13.96 7.49 7.33
N HIS A 229 14.62 6.46 6.81
CA HIS A 229 14.01 5.49 5.88
C HIS A 229 13.84 4.17 6.62
N THR A 230 12.62 3.65 6.68
CA THR A 230 12.31 2.39 7.36
C THR A 230 11.83 1.33 6.38
N ILE A 231 12.32 0.09 6.56
CA ILE A 231 11.94 -1.10 5.81
C ILE A 231 11.44 -2.14 6.80
N ILE A 232 10.30 -2.76 6.50
CA ILE A 232 9.80 -3.95 7.20
C ILE A 232 10.14 -5.15 6.34
N LEU A 233 10.88 -6.10 6.91
CA LEU A 233 11.27 -7.35 6.29
C LEU A 233 10.55 -8.52 6.95
N ASN A 234 10.11 -9.46 6.12
CA ASN A 234 9.51 -10.74 6.50
C ASN A 234 8.43 -10.60 7.60
N PRO A 235 7.36 -9.81 7.38
CA PRO A 235 6.28 -9.72 8.35
C PRO A 235 5.53 -11.06 8.44
N HIS A 236 5.51 -11.65 9.63
CA HIS A 236 4.74 -12.86 9.93
C HIS A 236 3.56 -12.51 10.83
N VAL A 237 2.34 -12.68 10.30
CA VAL A 237 1.09 -12.40 11.02
C VAL A 237 0.43 -13.70 11.48
N HIS A 238 0.17 -13.78 12.78
CA HIS A 238 -0.65 -14.80 13.42
C HIS A 238 -1.99 -14.19 13.85
N LEU A 239 -3.09 -14.63 13.24
CA LEU A 239 -4.44 -14.27 13.67
C LEU A 239 -4.85 -15.19 14.83
N VAL A 240 -5.44 -14.61 15.88
CA VAL A 240 -5.90 -15.33 17.07
C VAL A 240 -7.37 -14.99 17.30
N GLY A 241 -8.25 -15.81 16.73
CA GLY A 241 -9.67 -15.49 16.65
C GLY A 241 -9.93 -14.27 15.77
N ASP A 242 -11.06 -13.59 16.02
CA ASP A 242 -11.49 -12.48 15.16
C ASP A 242 -10.95 -11.12 15.61
N ASP A 243 -10.66 -10.98 16.90
CA ASP A 243 -10.32 -9.70 17.51
C ASP A 243 -8.87 -9.60 18.00
N ALA A 244 -8.05 -10.63 17.86
CA ALA A 244 -6.64 -10.55 18.25
C ALA A 244 -5.71 -11.00 17.12
N ALA A 245 -4.53 -10.37 17.07
CA ALA A 245 -3.47 -10.75 16.15
C ALA A 245 -2.10 -10.43 16.73
N CYS A 246 -1.09 -11.17 16.29
CA CYS A 246 0.31 -10.92 16.58
C CYS A 246 1.05 -10.78 15.25
N ILE A 247 1.95 -9.81 15.15
CA ILE A 247 2.86 -9.66 14.02
C ILE A 247 4.29 -9.58 14.51
N ALA A 248 5.17 -10.38 13.91
CA ALA A 248 6.61 -10.32 14.12
C ALA A 248 7.30 -9.93 12.81
N TYR A 249 8.29 -9.04 12.85
CA TYR A 249 9.00 -8.56 11.68
C TYR A 249 10.42 -8.09 12.05
N ILE A 250 11.27 -7.98 11.04
CA ILE A 250 12.56 -7.31 11.16
C ILE A 250 12.40 -5.89 10.62
N ARG A 251 12.77 -4.89 11.41
CA ARG A 251 12.79 -3.49 11.01
C ARG A 251 14.22 -3.07 10.70
N LEU A 252 14.44 -2.59 9.49
CA LEU A 252 15.67 -1.88 9.13
C LEU A 252 15.38 -0.39 9.11
N THR A 253 16.22 0.39 9.81
CA THR A 253 16.12 1.84 9.85
C THR A 253 17.42 2.44 9.34
N GLN A 254 17.33 3.19 8.25
CA GLN A 254 18.44 3.92 7.66
C GLN A 254 18.31 5.40 8.02
N TYR A 255 19.40 5.99 8.50
CA TYR A 255 19.42 7.37 8.98
C TYR A 255 20.81 7.98 8.75
N MET A 256 20.89 9.31 8.89
CA MET A 256 22.15 10.04 8.84
C MET A 256 22.61 10.33 10.28
N ASP A 257 23.79 9.87 10.67
CA ASP A 257 24.32 10.08 12.02
C ASP A 257 24.75 11.55 12.27
N GLY A 258 25.28 11.83 13.47
CA GLY A 258 25.75 13.17 13.86
C GLY A 258 26.81 13.76 12.93
N SER A 259 27.64 12.90 12.32
CA SER A 259 28.68 13.29 11.35
C SER A 259 28.16 13.46 9.93
N GLY A 260 26.89 13.14 9.68
CA GLY A 260 26.31 13.13 8.34
C GLY A 260 26.68 11.89 7.53
N MET A 261 27.09 10.80 8.19
CA MET A 261 27.32 9.52 7.52
C MET A 261 26.06 8.67 7.55
N PRO A 262 25.72 7.98 6.43
CA PRO A 262 24.58 7.06 6.42
C PRO A 262 24.89 5.84 7.30
N LYS A 263 23.92 5.48 8.13
CA LYS A 263 23.94 4.30 9.00
C LYS A 263 22.68 3.49 8.78
N THR A 264 22.79 2.18 9.00
CA THR A 264 21.65 1.26 9.02
C THR A 264 21.65 0.54 10.36
N MET A 265 20.50 0.51 11.01
CA MET A 265 20.26 -0.30 12.21
C MET A 265 19.19 -1.36 11.92
N GLN A 266 19.27 -2.46 12.65
CA GLN A 266 18.29 -3.54 12.64
C GLN A 266 17.69 -3.68 14.04
N SER A 267 16.39 -3.93 14.09
CA SER A 267 15.68 -4.40 15.28
C SER A 267 14.64 -5.45 14.92
N GLU A 268 14.51 -6.46 15.76
CA GLU A 268 13.44 -7.46 15.68
C GLU A 268 12.26 -6.97 16.53
N GLU A 269 11.09 -6.83 15.93
CA GLU A 269 9.91 -6.30 16.61
C GLU A 269 8.75 -7.29 16.56
N THR A 270 8.07 -7.45 17.69
CA THR A 270 6.80 -8.16 17.81
C THR A 270 5.75 -7.19 18.35
N ARG A 271 4.57 -7.17 17.72
CA ARG A 271 3.43 -6.34 18.11
C ARG A 271 2.21 -7.22 18.31
N VAL A 272 1.53 -7.05 19.44
CA VAL A 272 0.25 -7.70 19.72
C VAL A 272 -0.86 -6.66 19.54
N TRP A 273 -1.83 -7.02 18.72
CA TRP A 273 -2.97 -6.20 18.34
C TRP A 273 -4.25 -6.80 18.91
N HIS A 274 -5.11 -5.93 19.42
CA HIS A 274 -6.45 -6.29 19.89
C HIS A 274 -7.45 -5.30 19.29
N ARG A 275 -8.53 -5.82 18.70
CA ARG A 275 -9.61 -5.04 18.14
C ARG A 275 -10.65 -4.75 19.22
N ARG A 276 -10.85 -3.49 19.54
CA ARG A 276 -11.90 -3.01 20.45
C ARG A 276 -12.74 -1.95 19.75
N ASP A 277 -14.05 -2.07 19.85
CA ASP A 277 -15.00 -1.17 19.19
C ASP A 277 -14.71 -0.97 17.68
N GLY A 278 -14.32 -2.05 17.00
CA GLY A 278 -13.99 -2.06 15.58
C GLY A 278 -12.65 -1.41 15.21
N LYS A 279 -11.79 -1.10 16.19
CA LYS A 279 -10.47 -0.50 15.97
C LYS A 279 -9.36 -1.37 16.53
N TRP A 280 -8.33 -1.61 15.73
CA TRP A 280 -7.11 -2.28 16.18
C TRP A 280 -6.28 -1.36 17.07
N GLN A 281 -5.94 -1.85 18.27
CA GLN A 281 -5.03 -1.18 19.19
C GLN A 281 -3.83 -2.07 19.48
N ASN A 282 -2.63 -1.48 19.50
CA ASN A 282 -1.44 -2.19 19.95
C ASN A 282 -1.48 -2.28 21.49
N VAL A 283 -1.56 -3.50 22.02
CA VAL A 283 -1.69 -3.77 23.47
C VAL A 283 -0.39 -4.21 24.12
N HIS A 284 0.53 -4.77 23.33
CA HIS A 284 1.86 -5.15 23.78
C HIS A 284 2.86 -5.00 22.62
N PHE A 285 4.10 -4.62 22.92
CA PHE A 285 5.18 -4.82 21.97
C PHE A 285 6.48 -5.26 22.62
N HIS A 286 7.30 -5.92 21.81
CA HIS A 286 8.63 -6.30 22.18
C HIS A 286 9.56 -5.90 21.04
N ARG A 287 10.60 -5.10 21.34
CA ARG A 287 11.71 -4.83 20.45
C ARG A 287 13.01 -5.41 21.01
N SER A 288 13.74 -6.12 20.17
CA SER A 288 15.10 -6.61 20.41
C SER A 288 16.10 -5.92 19.48
N GLY A 289 17.38 -5.99 19.84
CA GLY A 289 18.47 -5.42 19.05
C GLY A 289 18.78 -3.97 19.43
N SER A 290 18.78 -3.08 18.44
CA SER A 290 19.26 -1.69 18.61
C SER A 290 18.20 -0.78 19.26
N PRO A 291 18.62 0.24 20.04
CA PRO A 291 17.70 1.27 20.55
C PRO A 291 17.11 2.14 19.43
N THR A 292 15.95 2.74 19.68
CA THR A 292 15.23 3.70 18.81
C THR A 292 16.12 4.86 18.39
N VAL A 293 16.96 5.32 19.30
CA VAL A 293 17.87 6.44 19.09
C VAL A 293 19.29 5.90 19.01
N PRO A 294 20.04 6.20 17.93
CA PRO A 294 21.45 5.85 17.84
C PRO A 294 22.20 6.37 19.06
N ILE A 295 23.00 5.50 19.69
CA ILE A 295 23.96 5.93 20.71
C ILE A 295 24.96 6.86 20.01
N LYS A 296 25.21 8.03 20.61
CA LYS A 296 26.12 9.07 20.08
C LYS A 296 27.53 8.55 19.83
#